data_AF-A0A2A5QU76-F1
#
_entry.id   AF-A0A2A5QU76-F1
#
_cell.length_a   1.000
_cell.length_b   1.000
_cell.length_c   1.000
_cell.angle_alpha   90.00
_cell.angle_beta   90.00
_cell.angle_gamma   90.00
#
_symmetry.space_group_name_H-M   'P 1'
#
loop_
_entity.id
_entity.type
_entity.pdbx_description
1 polymer ?
#
loop_
_entity_poly.entity_id
_entity_poly.type
_entity_poly.pdbx_seq_one_letter_code
_entity_poly.pdbx_strand_id
1 'polypeptide(L)'
;MVEAVSIDILSLLLVLSVAWVFGAFAERLGYPTMMGELFAGIAFGPALLGLLRPSELLSVLAELGVFLLMVYVGMEVDLRELFELGPQSLLIAFGAFVIPFGLGYAAGVWLGVSVGAALFLGLAMAATSLATKSRILADLDLLDTRIANVLLGGALASDVGVLIAFAGVNSYVTAGTLDPTEIGWILLQAIGFFAVTLVIGYRFLPIAWRYIERQRERYGFVDRTTAFTFALLVSLLFAQLATLADLHMIIGGFMAGMFLRQADVEPGLYEHMHTVMYDLAMGLFAPVFFVTVGFQITFDVFSDSLGVLATLVVIAFLGKIIGSWLFSLPTSLSSREGLVVGFGMNGRGTVEIIIARVALEARIIDQSMFSILVFIAVFTTALVPVTVTWGVRLLEARDELVYLDSATPVED
;
A
#
# COMPACT_ATOMS: atom_id res chain seq x y z
N MET A 1 -21.95 -22.50 30.72
CA MET A 1 -20.61 -21.96 31.01
C MET A 1 -20.33 -20.94 29.93
N VAL A 2 -20.17 -19.67 30.29
CA VAL A 2 -19.64 -18.67 29.35
C VAL A 2 -18.16 -18.99 29.27
N GLU A 3 -17.67 -19.50 28.14
CA GLU A 3 -16.22 -19.53 27.89
C GLU A 3 -15.76 -18.08 27.98
N ALA A 4 -14.98 -17.77 29.02
CA ALA A 4 -14.30 -16.50 29.08
C ALA A 4 -13.36 -16.46 27.87
N VAL A 5 -13.58 -15.50 26.96
CA VAL A 5 -12.65 -15.23 25.87
C VAL A 5 -11.31 -14.88 26.50
N SER A 6 -10.41 -15.85 26.58
CA SER A 6 -9.08 -15.65 27.14
C SER A 6 -8.23 -14.97 26.09
N ILE A 7 -8.02 -13.67 26.23
CA ILE A 7 -7.10 -12.91 25.39
C ILE A 7 -5.70 -13.50 25.59
N ASP A 8 -5.08 -13.98 24.50
CA ASP A 8 -3.72 -14.50 24.52
C ASP A 8 -2.69 -13.36 24.55
N ILE A 9 -2.57 -12.74 25.72
CA ILE A 9 -1.68 -11.60 25.97
C ILE A 9 -0.21 -12.00 25.76
N LEU A 10 0.15 -13.25 26.06
CA LEU A 10 1.52 -13.73 25.88
C LEU A 10 1.90 -13.76 24.40
N SER A 11 1.05 -14.30 23.54
CA SER A 11 1.30 -14.27 22.09
C SER A 11 1.41 -12.85 21.56
N LEU A 12 0.53 -11.93 22.00
CA LEU A 12 0.63 -10.53 21.59
C LEU A 12 1.93 -9.87 22.04
N LEU A 13 2.34 -10.08 23.31
CA LEU A 13 3.61 -9.57 23.83
C LEU A 13 4.79 -10.08 23.01
N LEU A 14 4.84 -11.39 22.72
CA LEU A 14 5.93 -11.99 21.97
C LEU A 14 5.96 -11.50 20.52
N VAL A 15 4.81 -11.45 19.85
CA VAL A 15 4.67 -10.92 18.48
C VAL A 15 5.20 -9.50 18.40
N LEU A 16 4.74 -8.60 19.27
CA LEU A 16 5.21 -7.21 19.28
C LEU A 16 6.71 -7.11 19.62
N SER A 17 7.20 -7.94 20.54
CA SER A 17 8.61 -7.94 20.93
C SER A 17 9.52 -8.36 19.78
N VAL A 18 9.20 -9.46 19.08
CA VAL A 18 10.01 -9.91 17.94
C VAL A 18 9.87 -8.96 16.75
N ALA A 19 8.68 -8.44 16.49
CA ALA A 19 8.46 -7.47 15.42
C ALA A 19 9.29 -6.21 15.66
N TRP A 20 9.30 -5.67 16.88
CA TRP A 20 10.08 -4.49 17.23
C TRP A 20 11.59 -4.71 17.09
N VAL A 21 12.12 -5.84 17.60
CA VAL A 21 13.56 -6.14 17.52
C VAL A 21 14.01 -6.29 16.06
N PHE A 22 13.26 -7.04 15.25
CA PHE A 22 13.63 -7.29 13.86
C PHE A 22 13.34 -6.10 12.95
N GLY A 23 12.26 -5.35 13.20
CA GLY A 23 11.96 -4.10 12.52
C GLY A 23 13.05 -3.06 12.74
N ALA A 24 13.50 -2.87 13.98
CA ALA A 24 14.62 -1.98 14.30
C ALA A 24 15.94 -2.46 13.67
N PHE A 25 16.14 -3.77 13.56
CA PHE A 25 17.30 -4.32 12.86
C PHE A 25 17.26 -4.06 11.35
N ALA A 26 16.11 -4.25 10.71
CA ALA A 26 15.92 -3.95 9.29
C ALA A 26 16.15 -2.46 8.98
N GLU A 27 15.60 -1.57 9.81
CA GLU A 27 15.77 -0.13 9.67
C GLU A 27 17.23 0.30 9.79
N ARG A 28 17.99 -0.28 10.73
CA ARG A 28 19.44 -0.04 10.87
C ARG A 28 20.26 -0.49 9.66
N LEU A 29 19.75 -1.44 8.88
CA LEU A 29 20.36 -1.89 7.63
C LEU A 29 19.90 -1.09 6.40
N GLY A 30 19.04 -0.08 6.57
CA GLY A 30 18.48 0.72 5.48
C GLY A 30 17.30 0.05 4.77
N TYR A 31 16.67 -0.96 5.38
CA TYR A 31 15.47 -1.61 4.86
C TYR A 31 14.21 -1.11 5.57
N PRO A 32 13.03 -1.13 4.91
CA PRO A 32 11.76 -0.82 5.56
C PRO A 32 11.47 -1.73 6.77
N THR A 33 10.96 -1.15 7.85
CA THR A 33 10.65 -1.85 9.11
C THR A 33 9.78 -3.11 8.89
N MET A 34 8.80 -3.01 7.99
CA MET A 34 7.90 -4.12 7.64
C MET A 34 8.62 -5.38 7.16
N MET A 35 9.81 -5.26 6.55
CA MET A 35 10.60 -6.44 6.15
C MET A 35 11.11 -7.21 7.36
N GLY A 36 11.55 -6.50 8.39
CA GLY A 36 11.99 -7.09 9.66
C GLY A 36 10.83 -7.75 10.39
N GLU A 37 9.68 -7.09 10.44
CA GLU A 37 8.46 -7.61 11.07
C GLU A 37 7.96 -8.88 10.36
N LEU A 38 7.93 -8.87 9.03
CA LEU A 38 7.59 -10.04 8.21
C LEU A 38 8.59 -11.18 8.45
N PHE A 39 9.89 -10.89 8.44
CA PHE A 39 10.93 -11.88 8.73
C PHE A 39 10.78 -12.47 10.13
N ALA A 40 10.44 -11.66 11.14
CA ALA A 40 10.16 -12.17 12.48
C ALA A 40 8.99 -13.16 12.49
N GLY A 41 7.92 -12.88 11.74
CA GLY A 41 6.83 -13.83 11.54
C GLY A 41 7.26 -15.13 10.89
N ILE A 42 8.09 -15.07 9.86
CA ILE A 42 8.63 -16.27 9.18
C ILE A 42 9.53 -17.07 10.13
N ALA A 43 10.46 -16.40 10.83
CA ALA A 43 11.45 -17.02 11.70
C ALA A 43 10.82 -17.65 12.95
N PHE A 44 9.94 -16.93 13.64
CA PHE A 44 9.32 -17.40 14.89
C PHE A 44 8.02 -18.16 14.66
N GLY A 45 7.42 -18.04 13.48
CA GLY A 45 6.18 -18.69 13.11
C GLY A 45 6.30 -20.17 12.75
N PRO A 46 5.19 -20.79 12.31
CA PRO A 46 5.09 -22.23 12.05
C PRO A 46 6.07 -22.77 11.01
N ALA A 47 6.51 -21.93 10.08
CA ALA A 47 7.40 -22.32 8.98
C ALA A 47 8.82 -22.70 9.44
N LEU A 48 9.29 -22.12 10.56
CA LEU A 48 10.63 -22.34 11.08
C LEU A 48 10.59 -22.75 12.57
N LEU A 49 10.73 -21.81 13.51
CA LEU A 49 10.88 -22.15 14.93
C LEU A 49 9.58 -22.65 15.57
N GLY A 50 8.41 -22.28 15.03
CA GLY A 50 7.09 -22.70 15.52
C GLY A 50 6.76 -22.22 16.94
N LEU A 51 7.45 -21.18 17.42
CA LEU A 51 7.30 -20.60 18.76
C LEU A 51 6.07 -19.70 18.85
N LEU A 52 5.72 -19.03 17.76
CA LEU A 52 4.52 -18.24 17.59
C LEU A 52 3.59 -18.96 16.61
N ARG A 53 2.29 -18.87 16.88
CA ARG A 53 1.25 -19.48 16.05
C ARG A 53 0.11 -18.50 15.83
N PRO A 54 -0.65 -18.65 14.73
CA PRO A 54 -1.89 -17.92 14.54
C PRO A 54 -2.83 -18.15 15.73
N SER A 55 -3.47 -17.07 16.20
CA SER A 55 -4.54 -17.11 17.20
C SER A 55 -5.66 -16.18 16.77
N GLU A 56 -6.87 -16.40 17.28
CA GLU A 56 -8.05 -15.58 16.93
C GLU A 56 -7.80 -14.09 17.23
N LEU A 57 -7.20 -13.79 18.38
CA LEU A 57 -6.81 -12.42 18.76
C LEU A 57 -5.89 -11.79 17.71
N LEU A 58 -4.83 -12.49 17.31
CA LEU A 58 -3.87 -11.97 16.34
C LEU A 58 -4.50 -11.78 14.97
N SER A 59 -5.40 -12.69 14.55
CA SER A 59 -6.13 -12.55 13.30
C SER A 59 -7.03 -11.31 13.29
N VAL A 60 -7.80 -11.08 14.36
CA VAL A 60 -8.66 -9.88 14.50
C VAL A 60 -7.82 -8.60 14.55
N LEU A 61 -6.73 -8.59 15.31
CA LEU A 61 -5.83 -7.44 15.37
C LEU A 61 -5.12 -7.19 14.03
N ALA A 62 -4.75 -8.23 13.31
CA ALA A 62 -4.16 -8.07 11.98
C ALA A 62 -5.16 -7.50 10.98
N GLU A 63 -6.43 -7.91 11.02
CA GLU A 63 -7.48 -7.38 10.14
C GLU A 63 -7.76 -5.90 10.42
N LEU A 64 -7.96 -5.55 11.70
CA LEU A 64 -8.07 -4.15 12.13
C LEU A 64 -6.81 -3.36 11.79
N GLY A 65 -5.66 -4.03 11.85
CA GLY A 65 -4.39 -3.40 11.59
C GLY A 65 -4.18 -3.04 10.13
N VAL A 66 -4.53 -3.94 9.21
CA VAL A 66 -4.58 -3.64 7.78
C VAL A 66 -5.55 -2.50 7.50
N PHE A 67 -6.73 -2.53 8.12
CA PHE A 67 -7.72 -1.47 7.95
C PHE A 67 -7.17 -0.09 8.38
N LEU A 68 -6.62 0.02 9.59
CA LEU A 68 -6.06 1.28 10.10
C LEU A 68 -4.81 1.71 9.35
N LEU A 69 -3.99 0.76 8.90
CA LEU A 69 -2.85 1.03 8.05
C LEU A 69 -3.29 1.63 6.71
N MET A 70 -4.38 1.13 6.13
CA MET A 70 -4.92 1.71 4.90
C MET A 70 -5.58 3.07 5.11
N VAL A 71 -6.17 3.32 6.29
CA VAL A 71 -6.58 4.69 6.69
C VAL A 71 -5.37 5.61 6.74
N TYR A 72 -4.31 5.22 7.43
CA TYR A 72 -3.08 6.00 7.51
C TYR A 72 -2.47 6.25 6.12
N VAL A 73 -2.34 5.22 5.28
CA VAL A 73 -1.87 5.35 3.90
C VAL A 73 -2.76 6.31 3.10
N GLY A 74 -4.08 6.30 3.31
CA GLY A 74 -4.98 7.29 2.74
C GLY A 74 -4.70 8.72 3.23
N MET A 75 -4.35 8.89 4.50
CA MET A 75 -4.01 10.21 5.06
C MET A 75 -2.71 10.78 4.48
N GLU A 76 -1.82 9.93 3.94
CA GLU A 76 -0.63 10.37 3.20
C GLU A 76 -0.95 10.86 1.79
N VAL A 77 -2.18 10.64 1.29
CA VAL A 77 -2.59 11.04 -0.07
C VAL A 77 -3.32 12.38 -0.05
N ASP A 78 -2.68 13.42 -0.58
CA ASP A 78 -3.34 14.68 -0.88
C ASP A 78 -3.97 14.64 -2.29
N LEU A 79 -5.30 14.74 -2.37
CA LEU A 79 -5.98 14.78 -3.67
C LEU A 79 -5.64 16.02 -4.48
N ARG A 80 -5.29 17.15 -3.85
CA ARG A 80 -4.89 18.36 -4.58
C ARG A 80 -3.59 18.11 -5.34
N GLU A 81 -2.60 17.53 -4.66
CA GLU A 81 -1.34 17.10 -5.27
C GLU A 81 -1.58 16.08 -6.38
N LEU A 82 -2.53 15.15 -6.21
CA LEU A 82 -2.90 14.19 -7.26
C LEU A 82 -3.40 14.87 -8.54
N PHE A 83 -4.20 15.94 -8.42
CA PHE A 83 -4.70 16.71 -9.58
C PHE A 83 -3.64 17.64 -10.17
N GLU A 84 -2.64 18.04 -9.39
CA GLU A 84 -1.51 18.88 -9.82
C GLU A 84 -0.37 18.05 -10.43
N LEU A 85 -0.46 16.71 -10.42
CA LEU A 85 0.55 15.85 -11.01
C LEU A 85 0.80 16.17 -12.48
N GLY A 86 2.07 16.39 -12.80
CA GLY A 86 2.51 16.56 -14.17
C GLY A 86 2.26 15.31 -15.03
N PRO A 87 2.16 15.48 -16.35
CA PRO A 87 1.92 14.37 -17.28
C PRO A 87 3.00 13.28 -17.21
N GLN A 88 4.21 13.63 -16.74
CA GLN A 88 5.31 12.69 -16.55
C GLN A 88 4.99 11.64 -15.49
N SER A 89 4.57 12.08 -14.31
CA SER A 89 4.17 11.22 -13.19
C SER A 89 3.00 10.33 -13.57
N LEU A 90 2.01 10.87 -14.29
CA LEU A 90 0.84 10.12 -14.75
C LEU A 90 1.19 9.05 -15.80
N LEU A 91 2.02 9.38 -16.80
CA LEU A 91 2.46 8.41 -17.81
C LEU A 91 3.28 7.29 -17.19
N ILE A 92 4.19 7.63 -16.27
CA ILE A 92 5.02 6.66 -15.56
C ILE A 92 4.17 5.77 -14.65
N ALA A 93 3.21 6.34 -13.91
CA ALA A 93 2.26 5.57 -13.11
C ALA A 93 1.47 4.58 -13.97
N PHE A 94 0.97 5.05 -15.13
CA PHE A 94 0.23 4.21 -16.07
C PHE A 94 1.09 3.06 -16.61
N GLY A 95 2.32 3.35 -17.07
CA GLY A 95 3.25 2.33 -17.54
C GLY A 95 3.67 1.34 -16.45
N ALA A 96 3.94 1.86 -15.25
CA ALA A 96 4.29 1.07 -14.06
C ALA A 96 3.13 0.22 -13.52
N PHE A 97 1.90 0.48 -13.96
CA PHE A 97 0.73 -0.33 -13.64
C PHE A 97 0.46 -1.34 -14.76
N VAL A 98 0.19 -0.86 -15.98
CA VAL A 98 -0.35 -1.68 -17.08
C VAL A 98 0.62 -2.77 -17.53
N ILE A 99 1.92 -2.46 -17.62
CA ILE A 99 2.91 -3.44 -18.07
C ILE A 99 3.07 -4.60 -17.07
N PRO A 100 3.41 -4.38 -15.79
CA PRO A 100 3.50 -5.48 -14.83
C PRO A 100 2.14 -6.15 -14.57
N PHE A 101 1.02 -5.43 -14.63
CA PHE A 101 -0.31 -6.03 -14.56
C PHE A 101 -0.53 -7.04 -15.70
N GLY A 102 -0.29 -6.62 -16.94
CA GLY A 102 -0.45 -7.47 -18.11
C GLY A 102 0.51 -8.66 -18.10
N LEU A 103 1.76 -8.45 -17.70
CA LEU A 103 2.74 -9.51 -17.56
C LEU A 103 2.38 -10.52 -16.46
N GLY A 104 1.90 -10.05 -15.31
CA GLY A 104 1.44 -10.92 -14.22
C GLY A 104 0.19 -11.70 -14.60
N TYR A 105 -0.77 -11.07 -15.27
CA TYR A 105 -1.93 -11.76 -15.84
C TYR A 105 -1.52 -12.82 -16.86
N ALA A 106 -0.65 -12.48 -17.81
CA ALA A 106 -0.14 -13.41 -18.80
C ALA A 106 0.62 -14.58 -18.16
N ALA A 107 1.41 -14.31 -17.11
CA ALA A 107 2.09 -15.34 -16.34
C ALA A 107 1.09 -16.26 -15.62
N GLY A 108 0.00 -15.71 -15.07
CA GLY A 108 -1.08 -16.50 -14.46
C GLY A 108 -1.75 -17.42 -15.49
N VAL A 109 -2.07 -16.90 -16.68
CA VAL A 109 -2.61 -17.71 -17.78
C VAL A 109 -1.63 -18.81 -18.19
N TRP A 110 -0.33 -18.50 -18.26
CA TRP A 110 0.71 -19.48 -18.58
C TRP A 110 0.82 -20.58 -17.51
N LEU A 111 0.64 -20.23 -16.23
CA LEU A 111 0.59 -21.19 -15.12
C LEU A 111 -0.72 -21.99 -15.07
N GLY A 112 -1.70 -21.65 -15.91
CA GLY A 112 -3.00 -22.34 -15.94
C GLY A 112 -3.88 -22.07 -14.72
N VAL A 113 -3.64 -20.98 -13.99
CA VAL A 113 -4.50 -20.61 -12.85
C VAL A 113 -5.82 -19.99 -13.34
N SER A 114 -6.79 -19.86 -12.43
CA SER A 114 -8.08 -19.23 -12.75
C SER A 114 -7.90 -17.79 -13.24
N VAL A 115 -8.88 -17.26 -13.98
CA VAL A 115 -8.87 -15.85 -14.42
C VAL A 115 -8.78 -14.91 -13.22
N GLY A 116 -9.50 -15.21 -12.13
CA GLY A 116 -9.40 -14.47 -10.88
C GLY A 116 -7.99 -14.47 -10.32
N ALA A 117 -7.35 -15.65 -10.21
CA ALA A 117 -5.97 -15.76 -9.74
C ALA A 117 -4.98 -15.01 -10.64
N ALA A 118 -5.15 -15.05 -11.96
CA ALA A 118 -4.31 -14.32 -12.91
C ALA A 118 -4.48 -12.80 -12.77
N LEU A 119 -5.71 -12.30 -12.57
CA LEU A 119 -5.98 -10.89 -12.32
C LEU A 119 -5.34 -10.41 -10.99
N PHE A 120 -5.45 -11.22 -9.94
CA PHE A 120 -4.81 -10.95 -8.65
C PHE A 120 -3.28 -10.97 -8.74
N LEU A 121 -2.72 -11.91 -9.51
CA LEU A 121 -1.28 -11.94 -9.79
C LEU A 121 -0.82 -10.69 -10.53
N GLY A 122 -1.55 -10.28 -11.58
CA GLY A 122 -1.30 -9.01 -12.27
C GLY A 122 -1.36 -7.80 -11.34
N LEU A 123 -2.41 -7.74 -10.51
CA LEU A 123 -2.61 -6.65 -9.57
C LEU A 123 -1.50 -6.56 -8.52
N ALA A 124 -1.09 -7.70 -7.94
CA ALA A 124 0.02 -7.77 -7.00
C ALA A 124 1.33 -7.33 -7.66
N MET A 125 1.59 -7.74 -8.92
CA MET A 125 2.77 -7.28 -9.66
C MET A 125 2.74 -5.79 -10.01
N ALA A 126 1.56 -5.21 -10.18
CA ALA A 126 1.37 -3.80 -10.48
C ALA A 126 1.39 -2.90 -9.24
N ALA A 127 1.19 -3.47 -8.05
CA ALA A 127 1.23 -2.74 -6.80
C ALA A 127 2.60 -2.05 -6.58
N THR A 128 2.58 -0.94 -5.87
CA THR A 128 3.77 -0.17 -5.50
C THR A 128 3.54 0.48 -4.13
N SER A 129 4.55 1.14 -3.56
CA SER A 129 4.43 1.80 -2.25
C SER A 129 5.06 3.19 -2.28
N LEU A 130 4.27 4.25 -2.06
CA LEU A 130 4.78 5.60 -1.87
C LEU A 130 5.71 5.71 -0.65
N ALA A 131 5.25 5.24 0.52
CA ALA A 131 5.97 5.34 1.79
C ALA A 131 7.37 4.71 1.77
N THR A 132 7.52 3.57 1.09
CA THR A 132 8.82 2.91 0.94
C THR A 132 9.79 3.77 0.11
N LYS A 133 9.29 4.41 -0.96
CA LYS A 133 10.12 5.24 -1.84
C LYS A 133 10.50 6.56 -1.20
N SER A 134 9.57 7.23 -0.51
CA SER A 134 9.86 8.50 0.16
C SER A 134 10.97 8.34 1.20
N ARG A 135 10.93 7.26 1.99
CA ARG A 135 12.01 6.92 2.92
C ARG A 135 13.33 6.67 2.20
N ILE A 136 13.36 5.80 1.18
CA ILE A 136 14.60 5.49 0.45
C ILE A 136 15.20 6.75 -0.20
N LEU A 137 14.38 7.62 -0.78
CA LEU A 137 14.86 8.87 -1.36
C LEU A 137 15.35 9.87 -0.31
N ALA A 138 14.71 9.92 0.86
CA ALA A 138 15.18 10.72 1.99
C ALA A 138 16.54 10.24 2.50
N ASP A 139 16.70 8.93 2.67
CA ASP A 139 17.95 8.31 3.13
C ASP A 139 19.11 8.52 2.15
N LEU A 140 18.79 8.67 0.86
CA LEU A 140 19.74 8.95 -0.20
C LEU A 140 19.95 10.46 -0.49
N ASP A 141 19.26 11.34 0.23
CA ASP A 141 19.31 12.80 0.06
C ASP A 141 18.91 13.26 -1.36
N LEU A 142 17.87 12.62 -1.92
CA LEU A 142 17.41 12.82 -3.29
C LEU A 142 16.03 13.49 -3.40
N LEU A 143 15.39 13.83 -2.28
CA LEU A 143 14.01 14.36 -2.28
C LEU A 143 13.84 15.61 -3.15
N ASP A 144 14.87 16.45 -3.21
CA ASP A 144 14.87 17.71 -3.96
C ASP A 144 15.23 17.53 -5.45
N THR A 145 15.20 16.29 -5.97
CA THR A 145 15.52 16.02 -7.39
C THR A 145 14.28 15.90 -8.25
N ARG A 146 14.41 16.19 -9.54
CA ARG A 146 13.34 15.97 -10.53
C ARG A 146 12.88 14.52 -10.56
N ILE A 147 13.82 13.57 -10.48
CA ILE A 147 13.51 12.14 -10.45
C ILE A 147 12.67 11.78 -9.22
N ALA A 148 12.93 12.37 -8.05
CA ALA A 148 12.15 12.14 -6.84
C ALA A 148 10.74 12.70 -6.97
N ASN A 149 10.58 13.93 -7.48
CA ASN A 149 9.25 14.51 -7.72
C ASN A 149 8.38 13.64 -8.64
N VAL A 150 8.95 13.17 -9.76
CA VAL A 150 8.23 12.29 -10.70
C VAL A 150 7.96 10.92 -10.07
N LEU A 151 8.92 10.36 -9.32
CA LEU A 151 8.78 9.05 -8.69
C LEU A 151 7.71 9.06 -7.59
N LEU A 152 7.70 10.07 -6.73
CA LEU A 152 6.72 10.22 -5.65
C LEU A 152 5.33 10.51 -6.22
N GLY A 153 5.21 11.42 -7.19
CA GLY A 153 3.94 11.69 -7.86
C GLY A 153 3.40 10.46 -8.61
N GLY A 154 4.26 9.72 -9.29
CA GLY A 154 3.88 8.49 -9.97
C GLY A 154 3.47 7.37 -9.00
N ALA A 155 4.14 7.26 -7.85
CA ALA A 155 3.76 6.33 -6.79
C ALA A 155 2.41 6.70 -6.16
N LEU A 156 2.15 7.98 -5.91
CA LEU A 156 0.86 8.49 -5.42
C LEU A 156 -0.29 8.09 -6.34
N ALA A 157 -0.16 8.36 -7.65
CA ALA A 157 -1.16 7.98 -8.64
C ALA A 157 -1.33 6.46 -8.76
N SER A 158 -0.23 5.70 -8.62
CA SER A 158 -0.25 4.25 -8.66
C SER A 158 -0.98 3.65 -7.45
N ASP A 159 -0.80 4.19 -6.25
CA ASP A 159 -1.45 3.70 -5.03
C ASP A 159 -2.98 3.82 -5.14
N VAL A 160 -3.47 4.96 -5.67
CA VAL A 160 -4.90 5.16 -5.97
C VAL A 160 -5.36 4.21 -7.08
N GLY A 161 -4.62 4.13 -8.19
CA GLY A 161 -4.97 3.31 -9.35
C GLY A 161 -5.05 1.81 -9.04
N VAL A 162 -4.13 1.31 -8.22
CA VAL A 162 -4.11 -0.10 -7.77
C VAL A 162 -5.33 -0.41 -6.91
N LEU A 163 -5.76 0.50 -6.02
CA LEU A 163 -6.95 0.26 -5.21
C LEU A 163 -8.25 0.31 -6.01
N ILE A 164 -8.34 1.18 -7.03
CA ILE A 164 -9.46 1.18 -7.98
C ILE A 164 -9.50 -0.13 -8.77
N ALA A 165 -8.35 -0.58 -9.29
CA ALA A 165 -8.25 -1.84 -10.00
C ALA A 165 -8.55 -3.03 -9.08
N PHE A 166 -8.09 -2.99 -7.83
CA PHE A 166 -8.39 -3.98 -6.81
C PHE A 166 -9.89 -4.07 -6.54
N ALA A 167 -10.59 -2.94 -6.41
CA ALA A 167 -12.04 -2.91 -6.25
C ALA A 167 -12.75 -3.65 -7.40
N GLY A 168 -12.33 -3.36 -8.65
CA GLY A 168 -12.89 -4.02 -9.84
C GLY A 168 -12.60 -5.52 -9.89
N VAL A 169 -11.35 -5.94 -9.63
CA VAL A 169 -10.95 -7.35 -9.63
C VAL A 169 -11.63 -8.12 -8.51
N ASN A 170 -11.66 -7.57 -7.29
CA ASN A 170 -12.33 -8.18 -6.14
C ASN A 170 -13.81 -8.40 -6.44
N SER A 171 -14.49 -7.39 -6.96
CA SER A 171 -15.92 -7.51 -7.26
C SER A 171 -16.19 -8.53 -8.37
N TYR A 172 -15.35 -8.61 -9.40
CA TYR A 172 -15.44 -9.65 -10.44
C TYR A 172 -15.36 -11.06 -9.83
N VAL A 173 -14.40 -11.31 -8.95
CA VAL A 173 -14.22 -12.65 -8.37
C VAL A 173 -15.37 -13.01 -7.43
N THR A 174 -15.91 -12.05 -6.68
CA THR A 174 -17.06 -12.28 -5.79
C THR A 174 -18.32 -12.69 -6.57
N ALA A 175 -18.57 -12.10 -7.74
CA ALA A 175 -19.73 -12.47 -8.55
C ALA A 175 -19.61 -13.88 -9.16
N GLY A 176 -18.40 -14.31 -9.51
CA GLY A 176 -18.17 -15.68 -10.00
C GLY A 176 -18.80 -16.00 -11.36
N THR A 177 -19.35 -15.00 -12.07
CA THR A 177 -19.93 -15.14 -13.40
C THR A 177 -19.27 -14.21 -14.42
N LEU A 178 -19.37 -14.58 -15.70
CA LEU A 178 -18.98 -13.73 -16.84
C LEU A 178 -20.20 -13.04 -17.47
N ASP A 179 -21.33 -12.97 -16.76
CA ASP A 179 -22.54 -12.37 -17.31
C ASP A 179 -22.35 -10.85 -17.46
N PRO A 180 -22.45 -10.28 -18.68
CA PRO A 180 -22.25 -8.85 -18.91
C PRO A 180 -23.17 -7.96 -18.06
N THR A 181 -24.36 -8.44 -17.71
CA THR A 181 -25.30 -7.74 -16.83
C THR A 181 -24.82 -7.65 -15.39
N GLU A 182 -24.30 -8.74 -14.82
CA GLU A 182 -23.72 -8.74 -13.48
C GLU A 182 -22.44 -7.91 -13.41
N ILE A 183 -21.58 -8.00 -14.43
CA ILE A 183 -20.38 -7.15 -14.55
C ILE A 183 -20.77 -5.66 -14.60
N GLY A 184 -21.82 -5.32 -15.36
CA GLY A 184 -22.34 -3.96 -15.42
C GLY A 184 -22.86 -3.45 -14.06
N TRP A 185 -23.53 -4.32 -13.30
CA TRP A 185 -24.02 -4.00 -11.96
C TRP A 185 -22.89 -3.77 -10.96
N ILE A 186 -21.88 -4.64 -10.98
CA ILE A 186 -20.65 -4.53 -10.18
C ILE A 186 -19.92 -3.21 -10.45
N LEU A 187 -19.71 -2.87 -11.72
CA LEU A 187 -19.07 -1.61 -12.09
C LEU A 187 -19.90 -0.41 -11.59
N LEU A 188 -21.23 -0.50 -11.69
CA LEU A 188 -22.12 0.52 -11.15
C LEU A 188 -22.04 0.63 -9.62
N GLN A 189 -21.94 -0.49 -8.88
CA GLN A 189 -21.74 -0.48 -7.43
C GLN A 189 -20.40 0.15 -7.05
N ALA A 190 -19.31 -0.21 -7.74
CA ALA A 190 -17.99 0.38 -7.50
C ALA A 190 -17.98 1.88 -7.81
N ILE A 191 -18.50 2.31 -8.96
CA ILE A 191 -18.65 3.72 -9.33
C ILE A 191 -19.55 4.44 -8.33
N GLY A 192 -20.66 3.81 -7.92
CA GLY A 192 -21.59 4.33 -6.93
C GLY A 192 -20.92 4.53 -5.57
N PHE A 193 -20.11 3.59 -5.12
CA PHE A 193 -19.30 3.71 -3.91
C PHE A 193 -18.35 4.90 -4.00
N PHE A 194 -17.57 5.03 -5.09
CA PHE A 194 -16.66 6.17 -5.25
C PHE A 194 -17.43 7.50 -5.33
N ALA A 195 -18.56 7.55 -6.03
CA ALA A 195 -19.40 8.74 -6.10
C ALA A 195 -19.98 9.15 -4.73
N VAL A 196 -20.52 8.18 -3.98
CA VAL A 196 -21.06 8.42 -2.63
C VAL A 196 -19.98 8.85 -1.66
N THR A 197 -18.82 8.19 -1.66
CA THR A 197 -17.70 8.55 -0.80
C THR A 197 -17.11 9.90 -1.16
N LEU A 198 -17.03 10.28 -2.44
CA LEU A 198 -16.68 11.63 -2.89
C LEU A 198 -17.66 12.67 -2.37
N VAL A 199 -18.97 12.41 -2.47
CA VAL A 199 -19.99 13.34 -1.96
C VAL A 199 -19.89 13.48 -0.45
N ILE A 200 -19.78 12.37 0.30
CA ILE A 200 -19.62 12.40 1.76
C ILE A 200 -18.34 13.14 2.15
N GLY A 201 -17.21 12.77 1.52
CA GLY A 201 -15.89 13.31 1.76
C GLY A 201 -15.79 14.80 1.51
N TYR A 202 -16.18 15.28 0.33
CA TYR A 202 -16.07 16.68 -0.04
C TYR A 202 -17.19 17.57 0.53
N ARG A 203 -18.42 17.06 0.64
CA ARG A 203 -19.58 17.88 1.01
C ARG A 203 -19.92 17.78 2.48
N PHE A 204 -19.94 16.58 3.05
CA PHE A 204 -20.50 16.34 4.38
C PHE A 204 -19.45 16.38 5.49
N LEU A 205 -18.26 15.79 5.29
CA LEU A 205 -17.19 15.82 6.30
C LEU A 205 -16.79 17.25 6.72
N PRO A 206 -16.61 18.22 5.79
CA PRO A 206 -16.26 19.58 6.20
C PRO A 206 -17.38 20.28 6.96
N ILE A 207 -18.65 19.93 6.73
CA ILE A 207 -19.77 20.46 7.53
C ILE A 207 -19.74 19.85 8.93
N ALA A 208 -19.61 18.52 9.00
CA ALA A 208 -19.59 17.78 10.26
C ALA A 208 -18.45 18.28 11.14
N TRP A 209 -17.27 18.49 10.54
CA TRP A 209 -16.12 19.06 11.21
C TRP A 209 -16.41 20.48 11.74
N ARG A 210 -16.85 21.41 10.87
CA ARG A 210 -17.20 22.78 11.27
C ARG A 210 -18.30 22.84 12.33
N TYR A 211 -19.23 21.88 12.34
CA TYR A 211 -20.22 21.78 13.41
C TYR A 211 -19.57 21.40 14.73
N ILE A 212 -18.71 20.37 14.76
CA ILE A 212 -17.96 19.94 15.95
C ILE A 212 -17.09 21.09 16.47
N GLU A 213 -16.41 21.80 15.59
CA GLU A 213 -15.58 22.97 15.93
C GLU A 213 -16.40 24.14 16.52
N ARG A 214 -17.60 24.43 15.99
CA ARG A 214 -18.47 25.42 16.63
C ARG A 214 -18.94 24.98 18.01
N GLN A 215 -19.17 23.68 18.22
CA GLN A 215 -19.48 23.16 19.56
C GLN A 215 -18.25 23.28 20.48
N ARG A 216 -17.03 23.09 19.97
CA ARG A 216 -15.76 23.33 20.69
C ARG A 216 -15.71 24.74 21.25
N GLU A 217 -15.89 25.74 20.41
CA GLU A 217 -15.84 27.15 20.81
C GLU A 217 -16.95 27.50 21.81
N ARG A 218 -18.14 26.93 21.63
CA ARG A 218 -19.32 27.25 22.44
C ARG A 218 -19.31 26.61 23.83
N TYR A 219 -18.79 25.39 23.96
CA TYR A 219 -18.89 24.60 25.19
C TYR A 219 -17.53 24.24 25.82
N GLY A 220 -16.41 24.43 25.11
CA GLY A 220 -15.06 24.19 25.65
C GLY A 220 -14.72 22.71 25.89
N PHE A 221 -15.45 21.77 25.28
CA PHE A 221 -15.39 20.32 25.61
C PHE A 221 -14.68 19.42 24.59
N VAL A 222 -14.20 19.95 23.47
CA VAL A 222 -13.58 19.13 22.41
C VAL A 222 -12.07 19.24 22.52
N ASP A 223 -11.47 18.20 23.09
CA ASP A 223 -10.02 18.02 23.21
C ASP A 223 -9.42 17.37 21.95
N ARG A 224 -8.09 17.23 21.93
CA ARG A 224 -7.35 16.54 20.87
C ARG A 224 -7.88 15.11 20.60
N THR A 225 -8.38 14.42 21.63
CA THR A 225 -8.98 13.08 21.56
C THR A 225 -10.24 13.05 20.67
N THR A 226 -10.98 14.15 20.58
CA THR A 226 -12.18 14.21 19.76
C THR A 226 -11.86 14.19 18.25
N ALA A 227 -10.76 14.80 17.82
CA ALA A 227 -10.35 14.75 16.41
C ALA A 227 -9.96 13.34 15.97
N PHE A 228 -9.21 12.62 16.81
CA PHE A 228 -8.93 11.21 16.60
C PHE A 228 -10.23 10.37 16.57
N THR A 229 -11.15 10.62 17.50
CA THR A 229 -12.44 9.92 17.53
C THR A 229 -13.25 10.18 16.26
N PHE A 230 -13.27 11.43 15.77
CA PHE A 230 -13.89 11.79 14.50
C PHE A 230 -13.24 11.02 13.33
N ALA A 231 -11.91 10.99 13.26
CA ALA A 231 -11.17 10.23 12.26
C ALA A 231 -11.57 8.75 12.24
N LEU A 232 -11.65 8.12 13.42
CA LEU A 232 -12.04 6.73 13.56
C LEU A 232 -13.49 6.49 13.12
N LEU A 233 -14.43 7.37 13.51
CA LEU A 233 -15.84 7.27 13.09
C LEU A 233 -16.00 7.41 11.57
N VAL A 234 -15.28 8.35 10.95
CA VAL A 234 -15.25 8.52 9.49
C VAL A 234 -14.67 7.27 8.83
N SER A 235 -13.58 6.74 9.37
CA SER A 235 -12.94 5.53 8.86
C SER A 235 -13.87 4.32 8.89
N LEU A 236 -14.55 4.08 10.01
CA LEU A 236 -15.51 2.99 10.17
C LEU A 236 -16.75 3.17 9.27
N LEU A 237 -17.23 4.42 9.11
CA LEU A 237 -18.33 4.72 8.19
C LEU A 237 -17.96 4.33 6.75
N PHE A 238 -16.79 4.74 6.28
CA PHE A 238 -16.36 4.45 4.91
C PHE A 238 -16.03 2.97 4.72
N ALA A 239 -15.45 2.31 5.72
CA ALA A 239 -15.28 0.85 5.73
C ALA A 239 -16.63 0.15 5.53
N GLN A 240 -17.65 0.56 6.30
CA GLN A 240 -18.99 0.00 6.18
C GLN A 240 -19.62 0.29 4.82
N LEU A 241 -19.42 1.49 4.25
CA LEU A 241 -19.90 1.82 2.90
C LEU A 241 -19.23 0.95 1.83
N ALA A 242 -17.95 0.62 1.99
CA ALA A 242 -17.24 -0.29 1.08
C ALA A 242 -17.84 -1.71 1.16
N THR A 243 -18.04 -2.23 2.37
CA THR A 243 -18.66 -3.55 2.58
C THR A 243 -20.09 -3.61 2.03
N LEU A 244 -20.88 -2.53 2.17
CA LEU A 244 -22.23 -2.44 1.58
C LEU A 244 -22.23 -2.41 0.05
N ALA A 245 -21.10 -2.05 -0.57
CA ALA A 245 -20.90 -2.08 -2.01
C ALA A 245 -20.18 -3.35 -2.49
N ASP A 246 -20.09 -4.38 -1.65
CA ASP A 246 -19.37 -5.64 -1.91
C ASP A 246 -17.87 -5.45 -2.20
N LEU A 247 -17.30 -4.34 -1.70
CA LEU A 247 -15.88 -4.03 -1.76
C LEU A 247 -15.19 -4.36 -0.42
N HIS A 248 -13.90 -4.63 -0.49
CA HIS A 248 -13.10 -4.87 0.72
C HIS A 248 -13.02 -3.61 1.59
N MET A 249 -13.10 -3.78 2.92
CA MET A 249 -13.15 -2.66 3.88
C MET A 249 -11.94 -1.70 3.79
N ILE A 250 -10.80 -2.22 3.33
CA ILE A 250 -9.55 -1.47 3.16
C ILE A 250 -9.68 -0.34 2.16
N ILE A 251 -10.52 -0.50 1.14
CA ILE A 251 -10.78 0.53 0.13
C ILE A 251 -11.52 1.68 0.82
N GLY A 252 -12.50 1.37 1.69
CA GLY A 252 -13.18 2.34 2.54
C GLY A 252 -12.21 3.06 3.49
N GLY A 253 -11.32 2.33 4.16
CA GLY A 253 -10.29 2.90 5.03
C GLY A 253 -9.39 3.90 4.29
N PHE A 254 -8.87 3.52 3.12
CA PHE A 254 -8.06 4.40 2.29
C PHE A 254 -8.80 5.67 1.86
N MET A 255 -10.04 5.54 1.37
CA MET A 255 -10.87 6.69 1.01
C MET A 255 -11.12 7.61 2.21
N ALA A 256 -11.36 7.05 3.41
CA ALA A 256 -11.53 7.83 4.63
C ALA A 256 -10.28 8.67 4.95
N GLY A 257 -9.10 8.05 4.94
CA GLY A 257 -7.83 8.73 5.19
C GLY A 257 -7.60 9.88 4.21
N MET A 258 -7.84 9.63 2.92
CA MET A 258 -7.70 10.61 1.85
C MET A 258 -8.60 11.84 2.07
N PHE A 259 -9.85 11.65 2.50
CA PHE A 259 -10.72 12.80 2.81
C PHE A 259 -10.40 13.45 4.15
N LEU A 260 -9.89 12.70 5.14
CA LEU A 260 -9.38 13.28 6.38
C LEU A 260 -8.17 14.18 6.12
N ARG A 261 -7.29 13.84 5.17
CA ARG A 261 -6.17 14.68 4.71
C ARG A 261 -6.62 16.02 4.09
N GLN A 262 -7.83 16.07 3.55
CA GLN A 262 -8.42 17.26 2.93
C GLN A 262 -9.41 17.98 3.84
N ALA A 263 -9.72 17.41 5.00
CA ALA A 263 -10.61 18.07 5.95
C ALA A 263 -9.96 19.40 6.34
N ASP A 264 -10.72 20.49 6.21
CA ASP A 264 -10.30 21.85 6.56
C ASP A 264 -10.26 21.98 8.10
N VAL A 265 -9.31 21.26 8.68
CA VAL A 265 -9.07 21.12 10.11
C VAL A 265 -7.92 22.05 10.48
N GLU A 266 -7.97 22.64 11.67
CA GLU A 266 -6.86 23.43 12.20
C GLU A 266 -5.54 22.63 12.10
N PRO A 267 -4.46 23.18 11.51
CA PRO A 267 -3.25 22.42 11.20
C PRO A 267 -2.67 21.64 12.39
N GLY A 268 -2.65 22.24 13.58
CA GLY A 268 -2.13 21.59 14.78
C GLY A 268 -3.00 20.41 15.28
N LEU A 269 -4.27 20.37 14.91
CA LEU A 269 -5.18 19.28 15.24
C LEU A 269 -5.12 18.16 14.19
N TYR A 270 -4.97 18.52 12.92
CA TYR A 270 -4.66 17.55 11.87
C TYR A 270 -3.35 16.83 12.18
N GLU A 271 -2.29 17.56 12.51
CA GLU A 271 -0.97 16.99 12.86
C GLU A 271 -1.07 15.99 14.02
N HIS A 272 -1.85 16.34 15.05
CA HIS A 272 -2.07 15.42 16.16
C HIS A 272 -2.87 14.18 15.76
N MET A 273 -3.95 14.34 15.00
CA MET A 273 -4.76 13.24 14.48
C MET A 273 -3.92 12.30 13.60
N HIS A 274 -3.08 12.87 12.73
CA HIS A 274 -2.12 12.16 11.89
C HIS A 274 -1.11 11.39 12.74
N THR A 275 -0.46 12.04 13.70
CA THR A 275 0.52 11.41 14.60
C THR A 275 -0.10 10.22 15.35
N VAL A 276 -1.28 10.38 15.94
CA VAL A 276 -1.94 9.28 16.67
C VAL A 276 -2.33 8.15 15.72
N MET A 277 -2.81 8.45 14.52
CA MET A 277 -3.13 7.44 13.51
C MET A 277 -1.87 6.69 13.05
N TYR A 278 -0.76 7.40 12.84
CA TYR A 278 0.55 6.85 12.53
C TYR A 278 1.03 5.92 13.64
N ASP A 279 1.07 6.39 14.90
CA ASP A 279 1.54 5.60 16.04
C ASP A 279 0.71 4.32 16.23
N LEU A 280 -0.61 4.41 16.02
CA LEU A 280 -1.50 3.27 16.12
C LEU A 280 -1.29 2.29 14.96
N ALA A 281 -1.30 2.79 13.72
CA ALA A 281 -1.15 1.98 12.52
C ALA A 281 0.24 1.33 12.43
N MET A 282 1.31 2.09 12.60
CA MET A 282 2.69 1.63 12.42
C MET A 282 3.31 1.07 13.70
N GLY A 283 2.93 1.57 14.89
CA GLY A 283 3.53 1.14 16.16
C GLY A 283 2.88 -0.10 16.77
N LEU A 284 1.58 -0.34 16.53
CA LEU A 284 0.85 -1.47 17.11
C LEU A 284 0.37 -2.45 16.05
N PHE A 285 -0.30 -1.95 15.02
CA PHE A 285 -1.10 -2.77 14.13
C PHE A 285 -0.33 -3.39 12.97
N ALA A 286 0.53 -2.62 12.30
CA ALA A 286 1.40 -3.11 11.24
C ALA A 286 2.33 -4.25 11.71
N PRO A 287 2.99 -4.16 12.89
CA PRO A 287 3.80 -5.25 13.43
C PRO A 287 3.02 -6.55 13.57
N VAL A 288 1.80 -6.50 14.10
CA VAL A 288 0.93 -7.68 14.24
C VAL A 288 0.53 -8.21 12.86
N PHE A 289 0.15 -7.32 11.93
CA PHE A 289 -0.19 -7.71 10.57
C PHE A 289 0.97 -8.41 9.86
N PHE A 290 2.15 -7.82 9.80
CA PHE A 290 3.27 -8.39 9.04
C PHE A 290 3.80 -9.68 9.66
N VAL A 291 3.81 -9.79 11.00
CA VAL A 291 4.15 -11.07 11.67
C VAL A 291 3.12 -12.15 11.33
N THR A 292 1.82 -11.84 11.36
CA THR A 292 0.77 -12.82 11.00
C THR A 292 0.80 -13.23 9.53
N VAL A 293 1.14 -12.31 8.62
CA VAL A 293 1.46 -12.64 7.22
C VAL A 293 2.63 -13.61 7.16
N GLY A 294 3.68 -13.37 7.93
CA GLY A 294 4.85 -14.26 8.01
C GLY A 294 4.50 -15.68 8.46
N PHE A 295 3.49 -15.85 9.31
CA PHE A 295 3.02 -17.19 9.74
C PHE A 295 2.43 -18.02 8.60
N GLN A 296 1.95 -17.37 7.54
CA GLN A 296 1.35 -18.03 6.39
C GLN A 296 2.41 -18.44 5.35
N ILE A 297 3.65 -17.97 5.45
CA ILE A 297 4.67 -18.30 4.45
C ILE A 297 5.08 -19.78 4.54
N THR A 298 5.19 -20.43 3.39
CA THR A 298 5.84 -21.75 3.25
C THR A 298 7.11 -21.66 2.39
N PHE A 299 8.10 -22.47 2.73
CA PHE A 299 9.36 -22.61 1.98
C PHE A 299 9.32 -23.69 0.91
N ASP A 300 8.23 -24.45 0.79
CA ASP A 300 8.04 -25.47 -0.25
C ASP A 300 8.19 -24.88 -1.66
N VAL A 301 7.96 -23.57 -1.81
CA VAL A 301 8.18 -22.85 -3.08
C VAL A 301 9.62 -22.93 -3.59
N PHE A 302 10.61 -23.11 -2.70
CA PHE A 302 12.03 -23.24 -3.09
C PHE A 302 12.41 -24.66 -3.52
N SER A 303 11.65 -25.68 -3.12
CA SER A 303 11.84 -27.06 -3.58
C SER A 303 10.97 -27.36 -4.80
N ASP A 304 9.71 -26.97 -4.75
CA ASP A 304 8.68 -27.48 -5.66
C ASP A 304 8.40 -26.51 -6.82
N SER A 305 8.62 -25.21 -6.60
CA SER A 305 8.23 -24.14 -7.53
C SER A 305 9.33 -23.10 -7.78
N LEU A 306 10.61 -23.45 -7.56
CA LEU A 306 11.72 -22.51 -7.65
C LEU A 306 11.80 -21.82 -9.02
N GLY A 307 11.53 -22.57 -10.10
CA GLY A 307 11.48 -22.03 -11.45
C GLY A 307 10.38 -21.00 -11.64
N VAL A 308 9.20 -21.23 -11.05
CA VAL A 308 8.07 -20.28 -11.09
C VAL A 308 8.42 -19.04 -10.27
N LEU A 309 8.89 -19.21 -9.03
CA LEU A 309 9.32 -18.10 -8.18
C LEU A 309 10.37 -17.22 -8.89
N ALA A 310 11.45 -17.82 -9.39
CA ALA A 310 12.50 -17.08 -10.09
C ALA A 310 11.97 -16.34 -11.33
N THR A 311 11.12 -16.99 -12.11
CA THR A 311 10.50 -16.38 -13.30
C THR A 311 9.62 -15.21 -12.93
N LEU A 312 8.74 -15.36 -11.93
CA LEU A 312 7.84 -14.29 -11.50
C LEU A 312 8.59 -13.13 -10.84
N VAL A 313 9.68 -13.38 -10.08
CA VAL A 313 10.56 -12.31 -9.56
C VAL A 313 11.19 -11.52 -10.71
N VAL A 314 11.71 -12.19 -11.73
CA VAL A 314 12.31 -11.52 -12.89
C VAL A 314 11.26 -10.72 -13.67
N ILE A 315 10.08 -11.29 -13.92
CA ILE A 315 8.97 -10.60 -14.59
C ILE A 315 8.52 -9.39 -13.78
N ALA A 316 8.32 -9.55 -12.47
CA ALA A 316 7.96 -8.49 -11.55
C ALA A 316 8.96 -7.34 -11.58
N PHE A 317 10.24 -7.66 -11.46
CA PHE A 317 11.32 -6.69 -11.39
C PHE A 317 11.51 -5.95 -12.73
N LEU A 318 11.70 -6.70 -13.81
CA LEU A 318 11.92 -6.13 -15.14
C LEU A 318 10.66 -5.45 -15.68
N GLY A 319 9.48 -6.04 -15.50
CA GLY A 319 8.21 -5.48 -15.97
C GLY A 319 7.94 -4.10 -15.38
N LYS A 320 8.30 -3.89 -14.10
CA LYS A 320 8.19 -2.58 -13.46
C LYS A 320 9.17 -1.56 -14.04
N ILE A 321 10.44 -1.94 -14.17
CA ILE A 321 11.49 -1.07 -14.74
C ILE A 321 11.14 -0.69 -16.17
N ILE A 322 10.83 -1.69 -17.00
CA ILE A 322 10.51 -1.50 -18.41
C ILE A 322 9.23 -0.67 -18.55
N GLY A 323 8.20 -0.94 -17.75
CA GLY A 323 6.96 -0.17 -17.77
C GLY A 323 7.17 1.30 -17.47
N SER A 324 7.89 1.62 -16.40
CA SER A 324 8.22 3.02 -16.07
C SER A 324 9.14 3.66 -17.10
N TRP A 325 10.18 2.96 -17.55
CA TRP A 325 11.15 3.48 -18.50
C TRP A 325 10.53 3.77 -19.86
N LEU A 326 9.79 2.82 -20.45
CA LEU A 326 9.14 3.01 -21.76
C LEU A 326 8.19 4.21 -21.75
N PHE A 327 7.43 4.37 -20.68
CA PHE A 327 6.47 5.47 -20.54
C PHE A 327 7.12 6.79 -20.08
N SER A 328 8.39 6.78 -19.67
CA SER A 328 9.18 7.99 -19.46
C SER A 328 9.78 8.56 -20.75
N LEU A 329 10.01 7.75 -21.78
CA LEU A 329 10.60 8.18 -23.06
C LEU A 329 9.86 9.34 -23.77
N PRO A 330 8.51 9.40 -23.78
CA PRO A 330 7.80 10.53 -24.38
C PRO A 330 7.77 11.80 -23.49
N THR A 331 8.38 11.77 -22.31
CA THR A 331 8.40 12.88 -21.36
C THR A 331 9.66 13.75 -21.54
N SER A 332 9.85 14.76 -20.71
CA SER A 332 11.09 15.57 -20.74
C SER A 332 12.24 14.95 -19.94
N LEU A 333 12.06 13.74 -19.38
CA LEU A 333 13.13 13.00 -18.74
C LEU A 333 14.08 12.42 -19.79
N SER A 334 15.37 12.42 -19.49
CA SER A 334 16.33 11.62 -20.21
C SER A 334 16.03 10.12 -20.04
N SER A 335 16.44 9.30 -21.00
CA SER A 335 16.27 7.85 -20.93
C SER A 335 16.91 7.24 -19.68
N ARG A 336 17.99 7.84 -19.15
CA ARG A 336 18.65 7.40 -17.92
C ARG A 336 17.87 7.80 -16.68
N GLU A 337 17.36 9.03 -16.59
CA GLU A 337 16.45 9.42 -15.52
C GLU A 337 15.22 8.50 -15.49
N GLY A 338 14.65 8.20 -16.66
CA GLY A 338 13.57 7.22 -16.80
C GLY A 338 13.89 5.83 -16.26
N LEU A 339 15.12 5.36 -16.47
CA LEU A 339 15.60 4.08 -15.93
C LEU A 339 15.73 4.13 -14.40
N VAL A 340 16.28 5.23 -13.85
CA VAL A 340 16.39 5.42 -12.39
C VAL A 340 15.00 5.50 -11.74
N VAL A 341 14.04 6.18 -12.37
CA VAL A 341 12.64 6.15 -11.94
C VAL A 341 12.10 4.71 -11.96
N GLY A 342 12.40 3.93 -13.01
CA GLY A 342 12.03 2.51 -13.05
C GLY A 342 12.62 1.66 -11.92
N PHE A 343 13.86 1.90 -11.52
CA PHE A 343 14.44 1.26 -10.33
C PHE A 343 13.67 1.64 -9.06
N GLY A 344 13.37 2.93 -8.89
CA GLY A 344 12.57 3.41 -7.75
C GLY A 344 11.15 2.83 -7.71
N MET A 345 10.52 2.59 -8.87
CA MET A 345 9.16 2.06 -8.95
C MET A 345 9.02 0.60 -8.51
N ASN A 346 10.15 -0.12 -8.32
CA ASN A 346 10.17 -1.45 -7.72
C ASN A 346 9.95 -1.46 -6.20
N GLY A 347 9.85 -0.29 -5.55
CA GLY A 347 9.46 -0.20 -4.15
C GLY A 347 8.05 -0.73 -3.96
N ARG A 348 7.95 -2.00 -3.57
CA ARG A 348 6.70 -2.62 -3.14
C ARG A 348 6.60 -2.51 -1.62
N GLY A 349 5.42 -2.81 -1.10
CA GLY A 349 5.19 -2.62 0.32
C GLY A 349 3.85 -3.18 0.73
N THR A 350 3.23 -2.53 1.70
CA THR A 350 2.04 -3.01 2.38
C THR A 350 0.91 -3.42 1.44
N VAL A 351 0.57 -2.59 0.45
CA VAL A 351 -0.62 -2.78 -0.40
C VAL A 351 -0.57 -4.09 -1.18
N GLU A 352 0.60 -4.48 -1.71
CA GLU A 352 0.76 -5.76 -2.42
C GLU A 352 0.46 -6.95 -1.51
N ILE A 353 1.03 -6.94 -0.31
CA ILE A 353 0.89 -8.03 0.67
C ILE A 353 -0.57 -8.12 1.14
N ILE A 354 -1.24 -6.98 1.32
CA ILE A 354 -2.66 -6.94 1.63
C ILE A 354 -3.47 -7.61 0.50
N ILE A 355 -3.25 -7.20 -0.76
CA ILE A 355 -3.97 -7.78 -1.91
C ILE A 355 -3.75 -9.28 -2.01
N ALA A 356 -2.51 -9.75 -1.82
CA ALA A 356 -2.18 -11.18 -1.82
C ALA A 356 -2.89 -11.92 -0.68
N ARG A 357 -2.95 -11.32 0.52
CA ARG A 357 -3.64 -11.92 1.67
C ARG A 357 -5.15 -12.02 1.44
N VAL A 358 -5.78 -10.96 0.94
CA VAL A 358 -7.22 -10.99 0.61
C VAL A 358 -7.50 -12.08 -0.42
N ALA A 359 -6.63 -12.24 -1.42
CA ALA A 359 -6.76 -13.30 -2.42
C ALA A 359 -6.65 -14.71 -1.81
N LEU A 360 -5.74 -14.90 -0.85
CA LEU A 360 -5.56 -16.17 -0.14
C LEU A 360 -6.78 -16.50 0.73
N GLU A 361 -7.28 -15.51 1.48
CA GLU A 361 -8.45 -15.67 2.36
C GLU A 361 -9.73 -15.96 1.55
N ALA A 362 -9.88 -15.32 0.40
CA ALA A 362 -10.94 -15.61 -0.57
C ALA A 362 -10.72 -16.93 -1.35
N ARG A 363 -9.63 -17.66 -1.09
CA ARG A 363 -9.23 -18.92 -1.76
C ARG A 363 -9.09 -18.79 -3.28
N ILE A 364 -8.76 -17.60 -3.74
CA ILE A 364 -8.52 -17.29 -5.15
C ILE A 364 -7.13 -17.78 -5.56
N ILE A 365 -6.18 -17.61 -4.65
CA ILE A 365 -4.82 -18.15 -4.76
C ILE A 365 -4.57 -19.16 -3.64
N ASP A 366 -3.63 -20.07 -3.86
CA ASP A 366 -3.19 -21.02 -2.85
C ASP A 366 -2.02 -20.49 -2.02
N GLN A 367 -1.61 -21.26 -1.01
CA GLN A 367 -0.51 -20.90 -0.11
C GLN A 367 0.83 -20.73 -0.83
N SER A 368 1.03 -21.49 -1.92
CA SER A 368 2.24 -21.46 -2.73
C SER A 368 2.34 -20.12 -3.47
N MET A 369 1.29 -19.75 -4.20
CA MET A 369 1.22 -18.47 -4.91
C MET A 369 1.28 -17.27 -3.96
N PHE A 370 0.62 -17.34 -2.81
CA PHE A 370 0.74 -16.31 -1.77
C PHE A 370 2.19 -16.13 -1.31
N SER A 371 2.89 -17.23 -0.98
CA SER A 371 4.28 -17.19 -0.56
C SER A 371 5.18 -16.63 -1.66
N ILE A 372 4.95 -17.02 -2.92
CA ILE A 372 5.66 -16.46 -4.08
C ILE A 372 5.46 -14.93 -4.17
N LEU A 373 4.23 -14.43 -4.05
CA LEU A 373 3.96 -13.00 -4.08
C LEU A 373 4.68 -12.24 -2.95
N VAL A 374 4.67 -12.78 -1.74
CA VAL A 374 5.37 -12.17 -0.61
C VAL A 374 6.89 -12.18 -0.83
N PHE A 375 7.47 -13.27 -1.36
CA PHE A 375 8.90 -13.30 -1.70
C PHE A 375 9.23 -12.29 -2.81
N ILE A 376 8.38 -12.13 -3.82
CA ILE A 376 8.56 -11.10 -4.85
C ILE A 376 8.57 -9.70 -4.20
N ALA A 377 7.62 -9.41 -3.31
CA ALA A 377 7.54 -8.14 -2.58
C ALA A 377 8.84 -7.85 -1.83
N VAL A 378 9.36 -8.84 -1.09
CA VAL A 378 10.60 -8.73 -0.32
C VAL A 378 11.81 -8.54 -1.24
N PHE A 379 12.00 -9.41 -2.24
CA PHE A 379 13.18 -9.36 -3.10
C PHE A 379 13.23 -8.09 -3.96
N THR A 380 12.12 -7.71 -4.59
CA THR A 380 12.09 -6.51 -5.45
C THR A 380 12.33 -5.25 -4.65
N THR A 381 11.72 -5.13 -3.46
CA THR A 381 11.91 -3.97 -2.58
C THR A 381 13.33 -3.92 -2.01
N ALA A 382 13.92 -5.06 -1.65
CA ALA A 382 15.29 -5.10 -1.14
C ALA A 382 16.34 -4.67 -2.17
N LEU A 383 16.04 -4.79 -3.47
CA LEU A 383 16.89 -4.35 -4.57
C LEU A 383 16.81 -2.85 -4.84
N VAL A 384 15.80 -2.13 -4.33
CA VAL A 384 15.58 -0.71 -4.64
C VAL A 384 16.74 0.17 -4.17
N PRO A 385 17.20 0.13 -2.89
CA PRO A 385 18.29 1.00 -2.45
C PRO A 385 19.56 0.80 -3.29
N VAL A 386 19.88 -0.46 -3.61
CA VAL A 386 21.06 -0.82 -4.42
C VAL A 386 20.94 -0.27 -5.84
N THR A 387 19.81 -0.48 -6.49
CA THR A 387 19.62 -0.11 -7.90
C THR A 387 19.41 1.38 -8.11
N VAL A 388 18.69 2.05 -7.20
CA VAL A 388 18.54 3.51 -7.21
C VAL A 388 19.88 4.19 -6.95
N THR A 389 20.64 3.78 -5.93
CA THR A 389 21.98 4.34 -5.65
C THR A 389 22.91 4.18 -6.84
N TRP A 390 22.91 3.00 -7.48
CA TRP A 390 23.70 2.77 -8.67
C TRP A 390 23.29 3.68 -9.84
N GLY A 391 21.98 3.81 -10.07
CA GLY A 391 21.42 4.67 -11.11
C GLY A 391 21.73 6.16 -10.89
N VAL A 392 21.64 6.62 -9.65
CA VAL A 392 21.94 8.01 -9.26
C VAL A 392 23.41 8.33 -9.49
N ARG A 393 24.34 7.46 -9.06
CA ARG A 393 25.78 7.63 -9.34
C ARG A 393 26.10 7.71 -10.83
N LEU A 394 25.34 6.98 -11.65
CA LEU A 394 25.48 7.05 -13.10
C LEU A 394 25.02 8.40 -13.67
N LEU A 395 23.94 8.97 -13.13
CA LEU A 395 23.47 10.31 -13.50
C LEU A 395 24.46 11.40 -13.07
N GLU A 396 24.98 11.33 -11.83
CA GLU A 396 26.00 12.24 -11.33
C GLU A 396 27.28 12.21 -12.18
N ALA A 397 27.77 11.00 -12.52
CA ALA A 397 28.97 10.84 -13.33
C ALA A 397 28.84 11.41 -14.76
N ARG A 398 27.60 11.69 -15.20
CA ARG A 398 27.30 12.24 -16.53
C ARG A 398 26.73 13.66 -16.49
N ASP A 399 26.64 14.27 -15.31
CA ASP A 399 26.03 15.59 -15.12
C ASP A 399 24.56 15.64 -15.61
N GLU A 400 23.83 14.53 -15.42
CA GLU A 400 22.43 14.35 -15.82
C GLU A 400 21.46 14.37 -14.63
N LEU A 401 21.95 14.45 -13.39
CA LEU A 401 21.11 14.56 -12.20
C LEU A 401 20.61 15.99 -12.03
N VAL A 402 19.29 16.18 -12.08
CA VAL A 402 18.68 17.51 -11.98
C VAL A 402 18.05 17.72 -10.61
N TYR A 403 18.56 18.71 -9.88
CA TYR A 403 17.95 19.24 -8.65
C TYR A 403 16.87 20.27 -9.01
N LEU A 404 15.79 20.29 -8.23
CA LEU A 404 14.76 21.31 -8.26
C LEU A 404 15.19 22.38 -7.26
N ASP A 405 15.42 23.62 -7.73
CA ASP A 405 15.77 24.70 -6.81
C ASP A 405 14.63 24.91 -5.80
N SER A 406 14.95 24.77 -4.52
CA SER A 406 14.11 25.31 -3.45
C SER A 406 14.16 26.84 -3.56
N ALA A 407 13.13 27.41 -4.20
CA ALA A 407 12.89 28.85 -4.42
C ALA A 407 13.73 29.55 -5.52
N THR A 408 13.14 29.65 -6.71
CA THR A 408 13.05 30.95 -7.38
C THR A 408 11.64 31.50 -7.14
N PRO A 409 11.46 32.59 -6.39
CA PRO A 409 10.23 33.37 -6.50
C PRO A 409 10.07 33.73 -7.97
N VAL A 410 8.85 33.62 -8.49
CA VAL A 410 8.52 34.26 -9.76
C VAL A 410 8.76 35.76 -9.54
N GLU A 411 9.91 36.26 -9.99
CA GLU A 411 10.16 37.70 -10.06
C GLU A 411 9.28 38.27 -11.18
N ASP A 412 8.45 39.22 -10.74
CA ASP A 412 7.61 40.22 -11.43
C ASP A 412 6.38 39.79 -12.25
#